data_AF-A0A0F9KTM5-F1
#
_entry.id   AF-A0A0F9KTM5-F1
#
_cell.length_a   1.000
_cell.length_b   1.000
_cell.length_c   1.000
_cell.angle_alpha   90.00
_cell.angle_beta   90.00
_cell.angle_gamma   90.00
#
_symmetry.space_group_name_H-M   'P 1'
#
loop_
_entity.id
_entity.type
_entity.pdbx_description
1 polymer ?
#
loop_
_entity_poly.entity_id
_entity_poly.type
_entity_poly.pdbx_seq_one_letter_code
_entity_poly.pdbx_strand_id
1 'polypeptide(L)'
;MKTRSTKSKSLASEAYAQKAEEIIIEEDPTMEGGQFQDHLSLTYGPPKIGKSTLWSLFPGVYFLPTEPGYRWIKVRKTYIPNWVTFVKFIKTVEKKPKLTRGVKIFCIDTVDNLSKFCMQYVCGREKISHPTDQDWGKGWEAFRDEFTHWIL
;
A
#
# COMPACT_ATOMS: atom_id res chain seq x y z
N MET A 1 -32.94 -58.76 16.11
CA MET A 1 -31.53 -58.31 16.12
C MET A 1 -31.50 -56.84 15.75
N LYS A 2 -31.54 -55.92 16.73
CA LYS A 2 -31.57 -54.46 16.48
C LYS A 2 -30.14 -53.93 16.49
N THR A 3 -29.64 -53.56 15.31
CA THR A 3 -28.35 -52.89 15.14
C THR A 3 -28.42 -51.50 15.76
N ARG A 4 -27.50 -51.26 16.71
CA ARG A 4 -27.35 -49.99 17.45
C ARG A 4 -26.87 -48.92 16.46
N SER A 5 -27.71 -47.90 16.21
CA SER A 5 -27.29 -46.68 15.52
C SER A 5 -26.22 -46.00 16.37
N THR A 6 -25.00 -45.91 15.84
CA THR A 6 -23.92 -45.09 16.37
C THR A 6 -24.34 -43.63 16.24
N LYS A 7 -24.71 -43.01 17.37
CA LYS A 7 -24.98 -41.57 17.45
C LYS A 7 -23.71 -40.83 17.00
N SER A 8 -23.76 -40.21 15.82
CA SER A 8 -22.85 -39.12 15.47
C SER A 8 -22.91 -38.09 16.59
N LYS A 9 -21.77 -37.81 17.23
CA LYS A 9 -21.67 -36.71 18.18
C LYS A 9 -21.91 -35.43 17.40
N SER A 10 -22.80 -34.57 17.91
CA SER A 10 -23.07 -33.30 17.23
C SER A 10 -21.86 -32.38 17.42
N LEU A 11 -21.55 -31.59 16.40
CA LEU A 11 -20.48 -30.57 16.45
C LEU A 11 -20.63 -29.66 17.69
N ALA A 12 -21.88 -29.39 18.11
CA ALA A 12 -22.16 -28.62 19.32
C ALA A 12 -21.71 -29.33 20.62
N SER A 13 -21.86 -30.66 20.69
CA SER A 13 -21.40 -31.44 21.84
C SER A 13 -19.87 -31.56 21.90
N GLU A 14 -19.21 -31.56 20.74
CA GLU A 14 -17.75 -31.57 20.66
C GLU A 14 -17.17 -30.21 21.05
N ALA A 15 -17.76 -29.11 20.56
CA ALA A 15 -17.36 -27.76 20.94
C ALA A 15 -17.50 -27.50 22.45
N TYR A 16 -18.60 -27.94 23.08
CA TYR A 16 -18.81 -27.79 24.53
C TYR A 16 -17.83 -28.63 25.37
N ALA A 17 -17.31 -29.72 24.81
CA ALA A 17 -16.38 -30.61 25.50
C ALA A 17 -14.91 -30.21 25.35
N GLN A 18 -14.60 -29.17 24.56
CA GLN A 18 -13.24 -28.67 24.41
C GLN A 18 -12.72 -28.15 25.75
N LYS A 19 -11.45 -28.46 26.05
CA LYS A 19 -10.73 -27.88 27.17
C LYS A 19 -9.71 -26.91 26.62
N ALA A 20 -9.47 -25.83 27.34
CA ALA A 20 -8.36 -24.94 27.00
C ALA A 20 -7.05 -25.73 27.09
N GLU A 21 -6.23 -25.61 26.04
CA GLU A 21 -4.84 -26.04 26.08
C GLU A 21 -4.01 -25.04 26.92
N GLU A 22 -2.76 -25.39 27.17
CA GLU A 22 -1.84 -24.49 27.87
C GLU A 22 -1.67 -23.18 27.08
N ILE A 23 -1.89 -22.05 27.76
CA ILE A 23 -1.71 -20.73 27.16
C ILE A 23 -0.23 -20.39 27.26
N ILE A 24 0.43 -20.31 26.12
CA ILE A 24 1.79 -19.75 26.03
C ILE A 24 1.65 -18.24 25.88
N ILE A 25 2.15 -17.50 26.86
CA ILE A 25 2.28 -16.05 26.78
C ILE A 25 3.72 -15.77 26.38
N GLU A 26 3.92 -15.15 25.22
CA GLU A 26 5.23 -14.69 24.82
C GLU A 26 5.64 -13.50 25.68
N GLU A 27 6.72 -13.65 26.45
CA GLU A 27 7.24 -12.60 27.33
C GLU A 27 8.12 -11.59 26.58
N ASP A 28 8.75 -12.04 25.50
CA ASP A 28 9.62 -11.23 24.65
C ASP A 28 8.90 -10.87 23.33
N PRO A 29 9.16 -9.68 22.77
CA PRO A 29 8.67 -9.33 21.44
C PRO A 29 9.22 -10.31 20.40
N THR A 30 8.34 -11.03 19.75
CA THR A 30 8.66 -11.90 18.62
C THR A 30 8.49 -11.15 17.31
N MET A 31 9.26 -11.56 16.30
CA MET A 31 9.08 -11.09 14.93
C MET A 31 8.67 -12.28 14.08
N GLU A 32 7.37 -12.43 13.88
CA GLU A 32 6.81 -13.37 12.92
C GLU A 32 6.60 -12.65 11.58
N GLY A 33 7.28 -13.12 10.52
CA GLY A 33 7.15 -12.55 9.17
C GLY A 33 8.30 -11.67 8.70
N GLY A 34 8.05 -10.91 7.62
CA GLY A 34 9.04 -10.06 6.93
C GLY A 34 9.32 -8.73 7.65
N GLN A 35 10.20 -7.91 7.08
CA GLN A 35 10.44 -6.56 7.58
C GLN A 35 9.27 -5.64 7.22
N PHE A 36 9.03 -4.59 8.02
CA PHE A 36 8.00 -3.59 7.71
C PHE A 36 8.12 -3.01 6.29
N GLN A 37 9.33 -2.93 5.74
CA GLN A 37 9.59 -2.42 4.39
C GLN A 37 9.14 -3.37 3.28
N ASP A 38 8.84 -4.63 3.59
CA ASP A 38 8.36 -5.65 2.64
C ASP A 38 6.86 -5.51 2.37
N HIS A 39 6.18 -4.58 3.03
CA HIS A 39 4.73 -4.40 2.94
C HIS A 39 4.36 -3.03 2.36
N LEU A 40 3.38 -3.03 1.44
CA LEU A 40 2.72 -1.80 1.03
C LEU A 40 1.87 -1.27 2.18
N SER A 41 2.15 -0.04 2.61
CA SER A 41 1.50 0.60 3.74
C SER A 41 0.71 1.84 3.32
N LEU A 42 -0.50 2.00 3.86
CA LEU A 42 -1.29 3.22 3.72
C LEU A 42 -1.42 3.92 5.09
N THR A 43 -0.93 5.15 5.19
CA THR A 43 -1.12 6.00 6.37
C THR A 43 -2.05 7.15 6.05
N TYR A 44 -3.21 7.18 6.70
CA TYR A 44 -4.22 8.21 6.51
C TYR A 44 -4.49 8.95 7.83
N GLY A 45 -5.06 10.16 7.73
CA GLY A 45 -5.43 10.98 8.87
C GLY A 45 -5.47 12.47 8.53
N PRO A 46 -5.98 13.32 9.43
CA PRO A 46 -6.11 14.75 9.19
C PRO A 46 -4.79 15.44 8.79
N PRO A 47 -4.85 16.59 8.09
CA PRO A 47 -3.67 17.42 7.85
C PRO A 47 -2.94 17.76 9.16
N LYS A 48 -1.61 17.80 9.11
CA LYS A 48 -0.73 18.17 10.25
C LYS A 48 -0.73 17.23 11.46
N ILE A 49 -1.38 16.07 11.41
CA ILE A 49 -1.29 15.04 12.47
C ILE A 49 0.11 14.39 12.59
N GLY A 50 1.05 14.73 11.69
CA GLY A 50 2.43 14.25 11.75
C GLY A 50 2.76 13.04 10.86
N LYS A 51 1.91 12.70 9.88
CA LYS A 51 2.14 11.55 8.96
C LYS A 51 3.54 11.61 8.29
N SER A 52 3.87 12.73 7.65
CA SER A 52 5.16 12.90 6.97
C SER A 52 6.32 12.89 7.97
N THR A 53 6.11 13.41 9.19
CA THR A 53 7.10 13.34 10.27
C THR A 53 7.34 11.89 10.70
N LEU A 54 6.29 11.10 10.94
CA LEU A 54 6.38 9.68 11.27
C LEU A 54 7.22 8.93 10.23
N TRP A 55 6.87 9.07 8.94
CA TRP A 55 7.61 8.40 7.87
C TRP A 55 9.05 8.88 7.73
N SER A 56 9.34 10.14 8.09
CA SER A 56 10.71 10.67 8.05
C SER A 56 11.66 10.05 9.08
N LEU A 57 11.13 9.39 10.12
CA LEU A 57 11.93 8.73 11.15
C LEU A 57 12.48 7.38 10.69
N PHE A 58 11.94 6.79 9.62
CA PHE A 58 12.38 5.48 9.14
C PHE A 58 13.75 5.57 8.44
N PRO A 59 14.72 4.71 8.83
CA PRO A 59 16.02 4.67 8.17
C PRO A 59 15.89 4.31 6.68
N GLY A 60 16.53 5.11 5.82
CA GLY A 60 16.53 4.86 4.38
C GLY A 60 15.22 5.24 3.67
N VAL A 61 14.37 6.06 4.27
CA VAL A 61 13.18 6.59 3.57
C VAL A 61 13.57 7.60 2.47
N TYR A 62 12.90 7.51 1.33
CA TYR A 62 13.00 8.45 0.22
C TYR A 62 11.61 8.96 -0.14
N PHE A 63 11.40 10.27 -0.06
CA PHE A 63 10.10 10.86 -0.29
C PHE A 63 9.85 11.21 -1.76
N LEU A 64 8.62 10.99 -2.20
CA LEU A 64 8.08 11.37 -3.50
C LEU A 64 6.90 12.33 -3.28
N PRO A 65 7.17 13.58 -2.87
CA PRO A 65 6.12 14.54 -2.63
C PRO A 65 5.37 14.88 -3.92
N THR A 66 4.04 14.83 -3.86
CA THR A 66 3.14 15.25 -4.95
C THR A 66 2.62 16.67 -4.77
N GLU A 67 2.91 17.29 -3.63
CA GLU A 67 2.61 18.69 -3.34
C GLU A 67 3.87 19.50 -3.00
N PRO A 68 3.87 20.82 -3.24
CA PRO A 68 4.93 21.71 -2.77
C PRO A 68 4.82 21.88 -1.24
N GLY A 69 5.73 21.28 -0.46
CA GLY A 69 5.55 21.39 1.00
C GLY A 69 6.49 20.59 1.88
N TYR A 70 7.81 20.68 1.67
CA TYR A 70 8.79 19.94 2.49
C TYR A 70 9.91 20.82 3.02
N ARG A 71 9.57 22.01 3.53
CA ARG A 71 10.57 22.95 4.06
C ARG A 71 11.08 22.57 5.44
N TRP A 72 10.27 21.85 6.23
CA TRP A 72 10.51 21.65 7.67
C TRP A 72 10.98 20.23 8.04
N ILE A 73 11.04 19.30 7.08
CA ILE A 73 11.47 17.92 7.31
C ILE A 73 12.72 17.64 6.47
N LYS A 74 13.81 17.22 7.12
CA LYS A 74 15.09 16.90 6.49
C LYS A 74 15.05 15.48 5.93
N VAL A 75 14.71 15.34 4.65
CA VAL A 75 14.58 14.05 3.96
C VAL A 75 15.22 14.08 2.58
N ARG A 76 15.61 12.91 2.07
CA ARG A 76 15.90 12.70 0.65
C ARG A 76 14.57 12.69 -0.10
N LYS A 77 14.45 13.44 -1.19
CA LYS A 77 13.19 13.56 -1.93
C LYS A 77 13.36 13.90 -3.41
N THR A 78 12.38 13.52 -4.22
CA THR A 78 12.17 14.00 -5.59
C THR A 78 10.73 14.47 -5.73
N TYR A 79 10.52 15.72 -6.14
CA TYR A 79 9.19 16.27 -6.34
C TYR A 79 8.52 15.67 -7.58
N ILE A 80 7.26 15.28 -7.44
CA ILE A 80 6.42 14.62 -8.45
C ILE A 80 5.22 15.51 -8.77
N PRO A 81 5.31 16.42 -9.75
CA PRO A 81 4.21 17.34 -10.10
C PRO A 81 3.14 16.72 -11.00
N ASN A 82 3.38 15.54 -11.57
CA ASN A 82 2.49 14.86 -12.50
C ASN A 82 2.87 13.38 -12.68
N TRP A 83 1.99 12.63 -13.32
CA TRP A 83 2.14 11.18 -13.54
C TRP A 83 3.35 10.84 -14.40
N VAL A 84 3.60 11.60 -15.46
CA VAL A 84 4.74 11.36 -16.36
C VAL A 84 6.07 11.49 -15.60
N THR A 85 6.17 12.42 -14.66
CA THR A 85 7.35 12.56 -13.80
C THR A 85 7.51 11.38 -12.84
N PHE A 86 6.41 10.87 -12.28
CA PHE A 86 6.42 9.65 -11.44
C PHE A 86 6.95 8.44 -12.21
N VAL A 87 6.38 8.16 -13.38
CA VAL A 87 6.82 7.05 -14.26
C VAL A 87 8.29 7.22 -14.66
N LYS A 88 8.71 8.45 -15.01
CA LYS A 88 10.12 8.74 -15.33
C LYS A 88 11.04 8.51 -14.14
N PHE A 89 10.61 8.84 -12.92
CA PHE A 89 11.37 8.57 -11.71
C PHE A 89 11.60 7.07 -11.53
N ILE A 90 10.54 6.25 -11.60
CA ILE A 90 10.62 4.79 -11.48
C ILE A 90 11.62 4.21 -12.50
N LYS A 91 11.41 4.53 -13.79
CA LYS A 91 12.31 4.07 -14.86
C LYS A 91 13.76 4.53 -14.68
N THR A 92 13.97 5.68 -14.05
CA THR A 92 15.33 6.20 -13.78
C THR A 92 16.00 5.42 -12.66
N VAL A 93 15.29 5.10 -11.59
CA VAL A 93 15.85 4.36 -10.45
C VAL A 93 16.12 2.90 -10.82
N GLU A 94 15.26 2.27 -11.62
CA GLU A 94 15.48 0.92 -12.16
C GLU A 94 16.75 0.84 -13.01
N LYS A 95 16.95 1.82 -13.91
CA LYS A 95 18.14 1.87 -14.77
C LYS A 95 19.41 2.27 -14.03
N LYS A 96 19.29 2.94 -12.88
CA LYS A 96 20.41 3.49 -12.11
C LYS A 96 20.27 3.15 -10.62
N PRO A 97 20.37 1.87 -10.22
CA PRO A 97 20.15 1.43 -8.84
C PRO A 97 21.12 2.07 -7.83
N LYS A 98 22.27 2.57 -8.30
CA LYS A 98 23.21 3.33 -7.44
C LYS A 98 22.59 4.61 -6.85
N LEU A 99 21.58 5.21 -7.50
CA LEU A 99 20.88 6.41 -7.01
C LEU A 99 20.05 6.12 -5.76
N THR A 100 19.54 4.89 -5.65
CA THR A 100 18.69 4.42 -4.56
C THR A 100 19.46 3.56 -3.57
N ARG A 101 20.81 3.58 -3.61
CA ARG A 101 21.62 2.92 -2.59
C ARG A 101 21.22 3.41 -1.19
N GLY A 102 20.93 2.47 -0.30
CA GLY A 102 20.48 2.73 1.07
C GLY A 102 19.04 3.20 1.19
N VAL A 103 18.26 3.25 0.09
CA VAL A 103 16.82 3.44 0.16
C VAL A 103 16.17 2.10 0.51
N LYS A 104 15.34 2.11 1.56
CA LYS A 104 14.55 0.95 2.00
C LYS A 104 13.05 1.16 1.79
N ILE A 105 12.60 2.41 1.79
CA ILE A 105 11.19 2.78 1.69
C ILE A 105 11.05 3.95 0.73
N PHE A 106 10.18 3.83 -0.26
CA PHE A 106 9.68 4.98 -1.02
C PHE A 106 8.36 5.46 -0.40
N CYS A 107 8.32 6.72 0.03
CA CYS A 107 7.15 7.30 0.65
C CYS A 107 6.50 8.31 -0.31
N ILE A 108 5.32 7.98 -0.84
CA ILE A 108 4.53 8.87 -1.69
C ILE A 108 3.67 9.76 -0.79
N ASP A 109 3.83 11.09 -0.88
CA ASP A 109 3.09 12.03 -0.04
C ASP A 109 2.53 13.19 -0.89
N THR A 110 1.26 13.22 -1.25
CA THR A 110 0.14 12.32 -0.89
C THR A 110 -0.24 11.40 -2.04
N VAL A 111 -0.77 10.21 -1.72
CA VAL A 111 -1.32 9.28 -2.73
C VAL A 111 -2.56 9.84 -3.44
N ASP A 112 -3.39 10.66 -2.78
CA ASP A 112 -4.59 11.27 -3.38
C ASP A 112 -4.26 12.08 -4.65
N ASN A 113 -3.25 12.96 -4.56
CA ASN A 113 -2.77 13.69 -5.73
C ASN A 113 -2.12 12.80 -6.77
N LEU A 114 -1.40 11.75 -6.35
CA LEU A 114 -0.81 10.82 -7.29
C LEU A 114 -1.90 10.11 -8.11
N SER A 115 -2.98 9.66 -7.46
CA SER A 115 -4.17 9.09 -8.10
C SER A 115 -4.82 10.08 -9.05
N LYS A 116 -4.97 11.34 -8.65
CA LYS A 116 -5.48 12.41 -9.52
C LYS A 116 -4.61 12.60 -10.77
N PHE A 117 -3.29 12.60 -10.61
CA PHE A 117 -2.37 12.73 -11.75
C PHE A 117 -2.48 11.56 -12.72
N CYS A 118 -2.60 10.33 -12.21
CA CYS A 118 -2.84 9.14 -13.04
C CYS A 118 -4.15 9.26 -13.83
N MET A 119 -5.24 9.61 -13.15
CA MET A 119 -6.54 9.77 -13.79
C MET A 119 -6.50 10.83 -14.90
N GLN A 120 -5.87 11.98 -14.65
CA GLN A 120 -5.69 13.02 -15.66
C GLN A 120 -4.85 12.53 -16.86
N TYR A 121 -3.78 11.79 -16.60
CA TYR A 121 -2.93 11.21 -17.63
C TYR A 121 -3.70 10.21 -18.50
N VAL A 122 -4.46 9.29 -17.90
CA VAL A 122 -5.27 8.30 -18.62
C VAL A 122 -6.37 8.99 -19.41
N CYS A 123 -7.10 9.93 -18.81
CA CYS A 123 -8.14 10.68 -19.53
C CYS A 123 -7.56 11.42 -20.75
N GLY A 124 -6.39 12.05 -20.60
CA GLY A 124 -5.68 12.69 -21.72
C GLY A 124 -5.25 11.70 -22.81
N ARG A 125 -4.77 10.51 -22.43
CA ARG A 125 -4.38 9.44 -23.38
C ARG A 125 -5.56 8.92 -24.18
N GLU A 126 -6.70 8.68 -23.52
CA GLU A 126 -7.92 8.18 -24.13
C GLU A 126 -8.78 9.28 -24.79
N LYS A 127 -8.36 10.55 -24.69
CA LYS A 127 -9.06 11.74 -25.20
C LYS A 127 -10.48 11.90 -24.64
N ILE A 128 -10.64 11.66 -23.34
CA ILE A 128 -11.89 11.82 -22.59
C ILE A 128 -11.73 12.86 -21.48
N SER A 129 -12.84 13.43 -21.00
CA SER A 129 -12.82 14.40 -19.91
C SER A 129 -12.90 13.71 -18.54
N HIS A 130 -13.62 12.59 -18.48
CA HIS A 130 -13.81 11.80 -17.27
C HIS A 130 -13.85 10.30 -17.59
N PRO A 131 -13.44 9.40 -16.68
CA PRO A 131 -13.49 7.94 -16.92
C PRO A 131 -14.87 7.38 -17.29
N THR A 132 -15.94 8.08 -16.93
CA THR A 132 -17.33 7.70 -17.26
C THR A 132 -17.72 7.98 -18.70
N ASP A 133 -16.92 8.75 -19.44
CA ASP A 133 -17.19 9.05 -20.86
C ASP A 133 -16.94 7.83 -21.74
N GLN A 134 -16.28 6.80 -21.19
CA GLN A 134 -16.07 5.52 -21.86
C GLN A 134 -17.17 4.53 -21.50
N ASP A 135 -17.56 3.76 -22.50
CA ASP A 135 -18.55 2.70 -22.39
C ASP A 135 -18.13 1.64 -21.36
N TRP A 136 -19.10 1.21 -20.54
CA TRP A 136 -19.03 -0.01 -19.75
C TRP A 136 -17.88 0.00 -18.71
N GLY A 137 -17.51 1.19 -18.23
CA GLY A 137 -16.49 1.35 -17.19
C GLY A 137 -15.04 1.23 -17.67
N LYS A 138 -14.80 1.12 -18.99
CA LYS A 138 -13.45 1.00 -19.57
C LYS A 138 -12.50 2.11 -19.15
N GLY A 139 -12.99 3.33 -18.93
CA GLY A 139 -12.16 4.44 -18.46
C GLY A 139 -11.64 4.23 -17.03
N TRP A 140 -12.47 3.67 -16.15
CA TRP A 140 -12.06 3.33 -14.77
C TRP A 140 -11.12 2.14 -14.73
N GLU A 141 -11.34 1.15 -15.60
CA GLU A 141 -10.41 0.03 -15.79
C GLU A 141 -9.04 0.52 -16.26
N ALA A 142 -8.99 1.37 -17.30
CA ALA A 142 -7.73 1.93 -17.79
C ALA A 142 -6.98 2.74 -16.72
N PHE A 143 -7.69 3.48 -15.86
CA PHE A 143 -7.11 4.17 -14.71
C PHE A 143 -6.53 3.18 -13.69
N ARG A 144 -7.31 2.17 -13.30
CA ARG A 144 -6.89 1.16 -12.32
C ARG A 144 -5.68 0.41 -12.82
N ASP A 145 -5.67 -0.02 -14.07
CA ASP A 145 -4.60 -0.81 -14.66
C ASP A 145 -3.31 0.00 -14.76
N GLU A 146 -3.38 1.27 -15.18
CA GLU A 146 -2.23 2.18 -15.18
C GLU A 146 -1.69 2.42 -13.77
N PHE A 147 -2.56 2.69 -12.79
CA PHE A 147 -2.14 2.98 -11.41
C PHE A 147 -1.52 1.75 -10.75
N THR A 148 -2.14 0.59 -10.92
CA THR A 148 -1.69 -0.69 -10.38
C THR A 148 -0.35 -1.08 -10.99
N HIS A 149 -0.18 -0.98 -12.31
CA HIS A 149 1.05 -1.37 -13.00
C HIS A 149 2.32 -0.69 -12.46
N TRP A 150 2.21 0.55 -11.96
CA TRP A 150 3.36 1.30 -11.45
C TRP A 150 3.55 1.23 -9.93
N ILE A 151 2.58 0.68 -9.18
CA ILE A 151 2.58 0.71 -7.71
C ILE A 151 2.54 -0.69 -7.09
N LEU A 152 1.94 -1.67 -7.78
CA LEU A 152 1.78 -3.06 -7.36
C LEU A 152 2.50 -3.99 -8.33
#